data_AF-A0A7C4YV61-F1
#
_entry.id   AF-A0A7C4YV61-F1
#
_cell.length_a   1.000
_cell.length_b   1.000
_cell.length_c   1.000
_cell.angle_alpha   90.00
_cell.angle_beta   90.00
_cell.angle_gamma   90.00
#
_symmetry.space_group_name_H-M   'P 1'
#
loop_
_entity.id
_entity.type
_entity.pdbx_description
1 polymer ?
#
loop_
_entity_poly.entity_id
_entity_poly.type
_entity_poly.pdbx_seq_one_letter_code
_entity_poly.pdbx_strand_id
1 'polypeptide(L)'
;YQNYSRHPALVEICDVIFVNIYPYWEGINVAYAMYYVDLKIEELKNVVGDKEIIISETGWPSDGNTIDEAVPNLENARYYLINFVSWAESKNIKYFYFEAFDEPWKANYEGPQGAHWGIFDRFGNIKTGFEDVFEGVRIEDNWSGTEIIGGEGIPEILLTYIPPVGSENFLLGSVRHVVPRYNRIATFIFNGGGWWNKPTWDTPTVLIMPDGTWSCDIVTHPNDVNAAKIAVFILPQDIVPPRMSGESVLPQELYNLSLAYLEVSRT
;
A
#
# COMPACT_ATOMS: atom_id res chain seq x y z
N TYR A 1 8.30 9.16 1.10
CA TYR A 1 9.40 8.50 0.35
C TYR A 1 9.66 9.15 -1.01
N GLN A 2 8.65 9.31 -1.89
CA GLN A 2 8.83 9.88 -3.23
C GLN A 2 9.43 11.29 -3.28
N ASN A 3 9.11 12.14 -2.30
CA ASN A 3 9.69 13.49 -2.24
C ASN A 3 11.21 13.45 -1.95
N TYR A 4 11.69 12.54 -1.10
CA TYR A 4 13.11 12.40 -0.83
C TYR A 4 13.89 11.88 -2.03
N SER A 5 13.33 10.92 -2.80
CA SER A 5 14.00 10.40 -3.99
C SER A 5 14.10 11.43 -5.11
N ARG A 6 13.14 12.35 -5.21
CA ARG A 6 13.15 13.47 -6.17
C ARG A 6 14.04 14.64 -5.73
N HIS A 7 14.46 14.70 -4.46
CA HIS A 7 15.22 15.80 -3.88
C HIS A 7 16.45 15.31 -3.09
N PRO A 8 17.44 14.68 -3.74
CA PRO A 8 18.61 14.12 -3.05
C PRO A 8 19.44 15.17 -2.28
N ALA A 9 19.49 16.41 -2.78
CA ALA A 9 20.17 17.52 -2.09
C ALA A 9 19.53 17.85 -0.73
N LEU A 10 18.21 17.63 -0.56
CA LEU A 10 17.54 17.79 0.72
C LEU A 10 17.99 16.69 1.70
N VAL A 11 18.04 15.44 1.22
CA VAL A 11 18.49 14.30 2.01
C VAL A 11 19.93 14.53 2.50
N GLU A 12 20.80 15.04 1.64
CA GLU A 12 22.21 15.30 1.96
C GLU A 12 22.37 16.24 3.16
N ILE A 13 21.64 17.35 3.17
CA ILE A 13 21.73 18.40 4.22
C ILE A 13 20.98 18.06 5.51
N CYS A 14 20.10 17.05 5.51
CA CYS A 14 19.35 16.64 6.70
C CYS A 14 20.18 15.69 7.58
N ASP A 15 20.19 15.92 8.90
CA ASP A 15 20.80 15.00 9.87
C ASP A 15 19.91 13.76 10.12
N VAL A 16 18.60 13.97 10.15
CA VAL A 16 17.57 12.98 10.44
C VAL A 16 16.44 13.12 9.43
N ILE A 17 15.84 12.00 9.02
CA ILE A 17 14.76 11.96 8.06
C ILE A 17 13.45 11.69 8.79
N PHE A 18 12.54 12.66 8.73
CA PHE A 18 11.17 12.51 9.25
C PHE A 18 10.25 12.04 8.12
N VAL A 19 9.39 11.07 8.43
CA VAL A 19 8.40 10.56 7.47
C VAL A 19 7.06 10.31 8.13
N ASN A 20 5.99 10.71 7.44
CA ASN A 20 4.63 10.37 7.80
C ASN A 20 4.19 9.16 6.96
N ILE A 21 3.63 8.13 7.59
CA ILE A 21 3.14 6.92 6.91
C ILE A 21 1.78 6.56 7.49
N TYR A 22 0.74 6.57 6.64
CA TYR A 22 -0.63 6.32 7.06
C TYR A 22 -1.30 5.29 6.13
N PRO A 23 -1.25 3.99 6.45
CA PRO A 23 -1.90 2.96 5.66
C PRO A 23 -3.42 3.18 5.48
N TYR A 24 -4.07 3.83 6.46
CA TYR A 24 -5.49 4.19 6.38
C TYR A 24 -5.81 5.08 5.17
N TRP A 25 -5.02 6.13 4.92
CA TRP A 25 -5.24 7.04 3.79
C TRP A 25 -4.94 6.39 2.44
N GLU A 26 -4.19 5.29 2.46
CA GLU A 26 -3.82 4.49 1.30
C GLU A 26 -4.81 3.34 1.03
N GLY A 27 -5.91 3.28 1.81
CA GLY A 27 -6.97 2.27 1.64
C GLY A 27 -6.55 0.85 2.03
N ILE A 28 -5.43 0.69 2.72
CA ILE A 28 -4.85 -0.61 3.08
C ILE A 28 -5.63 -1.24 4.21
N ASN A 29 -6.01 -2.50 4.08
CA ASN A 29 -6.63 -3.27 5.17
C ASN A 29 -5.73 -3.28 6.42
N VAL A 30 -6.31 -3.13 7.61
CA VAL A 30 -5.57 -3.08 8.88
C VAL A 30 -4.67 -4.30 9.10
N ALA A 31 -5.08 -5.48 8.60
CA ALA A 31 -4.33 -6.72 8.69
C ALA A 31 -2.96 -6.67 7.97
N TYR A 32 -2.83 -5.82 6.95
CA TYR A 32 -1.62 -5.67 6.13
C TYR A 32 -0.94 -4.31 6.32
N ALA A 33 -1.46 -3.49 7.22
CA ALA A 33 -0.98 -2.14 7.43
C ALA A 33 0.49 -2.10 7.91
N MET A 34 0.91 -3.02 8.77
CA MET A 34 2.33 -3.08 9.19
C MET A 34 3.26 -3.62 8.11
N TYR A 35 2.80 -4.55 7.26
CA TYR A 35 3.54 -4.93 6.06
C TYR A 35 3.79 -3.71 5.15
N TYR A 36 2.78 -2.87 4.94
CA TYR A 36 2.92 -1.63 4.18
C TYR A 36 3.90 -0.66 4.84
N VAL A 37 3.79 -0.41 6.15
CA VAL A 37 4.72 0.49 6.88
C VAL A 37 6.16 -0.01 6.78
N ASP A 38 6.40 -1.30 7.04
CA ASP A 38 7.72 -1.90 6.96
C ASP A 38 8.33 -1.78 5.55
N LEU A 39 7.51 -2.03 4.52
CA LEU A 39 7.90 -1.88 3.12
C LEU A 39 8.29 -0.44 2.80
N LYS A 40 7.50 0.55 3.22
CA LYS A 40 7.79 1.97 2.98
C LYS A 40 9.05 2.45 3.69
N ILE A 41 9.36 1.88 4.85
CA ILE A 41 10.61 2.15 5.55
C ILE A 41 11.80 1.52 4.82
N GLU A 42 11.69 0.30 4.28
CA GLU A 42 12.73 -0.29 3.43
C GLU A 42 12.97 0.53 2.16
N GLU A 43 11.90 0.91 1.45
CA GLU A 43 11.98 1.78 0.27
C GLU A 43 12.66 3.12 0.61
N LEU A 44 12.34 3.71 1.77
CA LEU A 44 12.96 4.96 2.20
C LEU A 44 14.45 4.79 2.52
N LYS A 45 14.85 3.70 3.18
CA LYS A 45 16.27 3.40 3.47
C LYS A 45 17.10 3.32 2.19
N ASN A 46 16.55 2.75 1.12
CA ASN A 46 17.22 2.70 -0.19
C ASN A 46 17.47 4.10 -0.80
N VAL A 47 16.71 5.11 -0.36
CA VAL A 47 16.85 6.50 -0.83
C VAL A 47 17.77 7.32 0.08
N VAL A 48 17.69 7.11 1.40
CA VAL A 48 18.37 7.97 2.38
C VAL A 48 19.65 7.37 2.98
N GLY A 49 19.95 6.12 2.63
CA GLY A 49 21.11 5.39 3.13
C GLY A 49 21.02 5.14 4.64
N ASP A 50 22.13 5.36 5.34
CA ASP A 50 22.27 5.09 6.78
C ASP A 50 21.74 6.20 7.69
N LYS A 51 21.09 7.24 7.13
CA LYS A 51 20.53 8.33 7.93
C LYS A 51 19.41 7.81 8.84
N GLU A 52 19.35 8.34 10.06
CA GLU A 52 18.29 7.98 11.01
C GLU A 52 16.92 8.36 10.44
N ILE A 53 15.99 7.40 10.44
CA ILE A 53 14.60 7.60 10.07
C ILE A 53 13.76 7.63 11.34
N ILE A 54 12.97 8.68 11.49
CA ILE A 54 11.94 8.78 12.53
C ILE A 54 10.59 8.85 11.84
N ILE A 55 9.65 7.99 12.26
CA ILE A 55 8.27 8.11 11.83
C ILE A 55 7.66 9.29 12.59
N SER A 56 7.54 10.43 11.93
CA SER A 56 7.01 11.65 12.54
C SER A 56 5.52 11.58 12.77
N GLU A 57 4.81 10.80 11.94
CA GLU A 57 3.39 10.55 12.15
C GLU A 57 2.95 9.21 11.55
N THR A 58 2.03 8.56 12.25
CA THR A 58 1.32 7.35 11.84
C THR A 58 0.17 7.12 12.82
N GLY A 59 -0.91 6.52 12.37
CA GLY A 59 -2.05 6.20 13.24
C GLY A 59 -3.15 5.51 12.48
N TRP A 60 -4.26 5.28 13.17
CA TRP A 60 -5.49 4.75 12.58
C TRP A 60 -6.71 5.34 13.31
N PRO A 61 -7.70 5.91 12.60
CA PRO A 61 -8.83 6.54 13.24
C PRO A 61 -9.81 5.50 13.79
N SER A 62 -10.36 5.76 14.99
CA SER A 62 -11.29 4.85 15.67
C SER A 62 -12.75 4.97 15.22
N ASP A 63 -13.06 5.91 14.33
CA ASP A 63 -14.39 6.14 13.74
C ASP A 63 -14.25 6.98 12.45
N GLY A 64 -15.30 7.02 11.61
CA GLY A 64 -15.36 7.81 10.39
C GLY A 64 -15.68 7.00 9.14
N ASN A 65 -15.20 7.45 7.97
CA ASN A 65 -15.49 6.81 6.69
C ASN A 65 -14.44 5.76 6.32
N THR A 66 -14.88 4.62 5.81
CA THR A 66 -13.98 3.64 5.17
C THR A 66 -13.35 4.24 3.91
N ILE A 67 -12.04 4.01 3.73
CA ILE A 67 -11.32 4.27 2.48
C ILE A 67 -10.91 2.89 1.94
N ASP A 68 -11.47 2.49 0.80
CA ASP A 68 -11.27 1.15 0.23
C ASP A 68 -11.42 0.02 1.28
N GLU A 69 -10.34 -0.64 1.68
CA GLU A 69 -10.35 -1.69 2.70
C GLU A 69 -9.96 -1.20 4.10
N ALA A 70 -9.57 0.06 4.24
CA ALA A 70 -9.22 0.70 5.51
C ALA A 70 -10.47 1.15 6.27
N VAL A 71 -10.99 0.28 7.14
CA VAL A 71 -12.16 0.55 7.99
C VAL A 71 -11.74 1.25 9.29
N PRO A 72 -12.22 2.48 9.57
CA PRO A 72 -11.96 3.16 10.83
C PRO A 72 -12.97 2.73 11.90
N ASN A 73 -12.50 1.95 12.86
CA ASN A 73 -13.29 1.56 14.02
C ASN A 73 -12.35 1.34 15.22
N LEU A 74 -12.91 1.26 16.41
CA LEU A 74 -12.14 1.13 17.65
C LEU A 74 -11.25 -0.12 17.67
N GLU A 75 -11.74 -1.25 17.15
CA GLU A 75 -11.02 -2.51 17.10
C GLU A 75 -9.78 -2.42 16.20
N ASN A 76 -9.93 -1.89 14.99
CA ASN A 76 -8.85 -1.71 14.03
C ASN A 76 -7.85 -0.66 14.51
N ALA A 77 -8.31 0.42 15.14
CA ALA A 77 -7.41 1.44 15.68
C ALA A 77 -6.55 0.90 16.83
N ARG A 78 -7.14 0.10 17.74
CA ARG A 78 -6.41 -0.62 18.78
C ARG A 78 -5.42 -1.63 18.17
N TYR A 79 -5.87 -2.43 17.21
CA TYR A 79 -5.03 -3.43 16.55
C TYR A 79 -3.82 -2.78 15.88
N TYR A 80 -4.04 -1.68 15.14
CA TYR A 80 -2.98 -0.91 14.49
C TYR A 80 -1.97 -0.37 15.51
N LEU A 81 -2.43 0.22 16.61
CA LEU A 81 -1.56 0.76 17.67
C LEU A 81 -0.65 -0.34 18.25
N ILE A 82 -1.22 -1.48 18.67
CA ILE A 82 -0.45 -2.58 19.25
C ILE A 82 0.54 -3.13 18.22
N ASN A 83 0.10 -3.35 16.98
CA ASN A 83 0.95 -3.90 15.93
C ASN A 83 2.09 -2.94 15.57
N PHE A 84 1.80 -1.64 15.44
CA PHE A 84 2.79 -0.61 15.17
C PHE A 84 3.87 -0.52 16.25
N VAL A 85 3.48 -0.52 17.54
CA VAL A 85 4.47 -0.51 18.62
C VAL A 85 5.31 -1.79 18.64
N SER A 86 4.70 -2.95 18.37
CA SER A 86 5.41 -4.22 18.25
C SER A 86 6.45 -4.20 17.14
N TRP A 87 6.06 -3.72 15.95
CA TRP A 87 6.95 -3.54 14.82
C TRP A 87 8.07 -2.54 15.14
N ALA A 88 7.74 -1.37 15.68
CA ALA A 88 8.69 -0.30 15.96
C ALA A 88 9.76 -0.73 16.98
N GLU A 89 9.36 -1.43 18.05
CA GLU A 89 10.29 -2.01 19.03
C GLU A 89 11.18 -3.09 18.39
N SER A 90 10.60 -4.01 17.60
CA SER A 90 11.37 -5.08 16.95
C SER A 90 12.42 -4.57 15.97
N LYS A 91 12.14 -3.42 15.31
CA LYS A 91 13.02 -2.80 14.33
C LYS A 91 13.88 -1.67 14.92
N ASN A 92 13.69 -1.34 16.20
CA ASN A 92 14.32 -0.19 16.86
C ASN A 92 14.09 1.14 16.09
N ILE A 93 12.86 1.39 15.66
CA ILE A 93 12.46 2.61 14.94
C ILE A 93 11.87 3.61 15.93
N LYS A 94 12.37 4.86 15.90
CA LYS A 94 11.82 5.97 16.67
C LYS A 94 10.56 6.51 15.98
N TYR A 95 9.59 6.95 16.78
CA TYR A 95 8.33 7.45 16.24
C TYR A 95 7.64 8.49 17.14
N PHE A 96 6.72 9.23 16.53
CA PHE A 96 5.64 9.95 17.19
C PHE A 96 4.32 9.39 16.68
N TYR A 97 3.55 8.75 17.56
CA TYR A 97 2.25 8.19 17.19
C TYR A 97 1.21 9.31 17.13
N PHE A 98 0.42 9.33 16.06
CA PHE A 98 -0.61 10.31 15.82
C PHE A 98 -1.97 9.71 16.23
N GLU A 99 -2.60 10.16 17.31
CA GLU A 99 -2.18 11.27 18.18
C GLU A 99 -2.57 11.05 19.65
N ALA A 100 -2.26 12.01 20.52
CA ALA A 100 -2.58 11.91 21.93
C ALA A 100 -4.11 11.91 22.15
N PHE A 101 -4.82 12.95 21.72
CA PHE A 101 -6.24 13.14 22.01
C PHE A 101 -7.05 13.28 20.73
N ASP A 102 -8.30 12.84 20.75
CA ASP A 102 -9.25 13.17 19.71
C ASP A 102 -9.43 14.69 19.58
N GLU A 103 -9.33 15.18 18.35
CA GLU A 103 -9.42 16.60 18.00
C GLU A 103 -10.68 16.89 17.14
N PRO A 104 -11.87 17.13 17.74
CA PRO A 104 -13.13 17.25 16.98
C PRO A 104 -13.15 18.31 15.88
N TRP A 105 -12.30 19.33 15.98
CA TRP A 105 -12.25 20.41 15.01
C TRP A 105 -11.70 19.97 13.64
N LYS A 106 -10.91 18.89 13.57
CA LYS A 106 -10.35 18.34 12.33
C LYS A 106 -11.40 17.74 11.40
N ALA A 107 -12.57 17.36 11.93
CA ALA A 107 -13.67 16.84 11.12
C ALA A 107 -14.12 17.79 10.00
N ASN A 108 -13.90 19.11 10.19
CA ASN A 108 -14.23 20.12 9.18
C ASN A 108 -13.29 20.14 7.97
N TYR A 109 -12.12 19.50 8.06
CA TYR A 109 -11.07 19.55 7.03
C TYR A 109 -10.72 18.17 6.48
N GLU A 110 -10.84 17.12 7.30
CA GLU A 110 -10.37 15.77 7.00
C GLU A 110 -11.53 14.76 6.86
N GLY A 111 -12.78 15.22 6.97
CA GLY A 111 -13.95 14.34 7.09
C GLY A 111 -14.12 13.78 8.51
N PRO A 112 -15.17 12.98 8.77
CA PRO A 112 -15.51 12.54 10.13
C PRO A 112 -14.34 11.86 10.86
N GLN A 113 -13.52 11.09 10.14
CA GLN A 113 -12.35 10.40 10.69
C GLN A 113 -11.30 11.34 11.32
N GLY A 114 -11.21 12.59 10.88
CA GLY A 114 -10.26 13.58 11.40
C GLY A 114 -10.42 13.82 12.91
N ALA A 115 -11.61 13.60 13.46
CA ALA A 115 -11.88 13.79 14.88
C ALA A 115 -11.44 12.62 15.78
N HIS A 116 -10.92 11.51 15.23
CA HIS A 116 -10.91 10.22 15.92
C HIS A 116 -9.55 9.49 15.95
N TRP A 117 -8.43 10.20 15.83
CA TRP A 117 -7.07 9.63 15.81
C TRP A 117 -6.44 9.40 17.19
N GLY A 118 -7.04 9.93 18.26
CA GLY A 118 -6.45 9.94 19.59
C GLY A 118 -6.33 8.55 20.21
N ILE A 119 -5.27 8.33 20.99
CA ILE A 119 -5.18 7.26 21.99
C ILE A 119 -6.19 7.51 23.12
N PHE A 120 -6.37 8.77 23.47
CA PHE A 120 -7.35 9.27 24.41
C PHE A 120 -8.52 9.92 23.66
N ASP A 121 -9.72 9.82 24.22
CA ASP A 121 -10.87 10.60 23.76
C ASP A 121 -10.67 12.10 24.02
N ARG A 122 -11.61 12.92 23.52
CA ARG A 122 -11.58 14.39 23.66
C ARG A 122 -11.66 14.90 25.11
N PHE A 123 -11.96 14.03 26.07
CA PHE A 123 -12.05 14.34 27.49
C PHE A 123 -10.83 13.82 28.28
N GLY A 124 -9.90 13.16 27.60
CA GLY A 124 -8.68 12.61 28.18
C GLY A 124 -8.84 11.22 28.79
N ASN A 125 -9.95 10.52 28.52
CA ASN A 125 -10.08 9.11 28.90
C ASN A 125 -9.37 8.25 27.86
N ILE A 126 -8.61 7.24 28.28
CA ILE A 126 -8.02 6.28 27.34
C ILE A 126 -9.13 5.53 26.61
N LYS A 127 -9.00 5.36 25.30
CA LYS A 127 -9.96 4.58 24.52
C LYS A 127 -9.85 3.10 24.89
N THR A 128 -10.99 2.41 24.99
CA THR A 128 -11.04 1.03 25.45
C THR A 128 -10.06 0.11 24.71
N GLY A 129 -9.20 -0.57 25.47
CA GLY A 129 -8.18 -1.50 24.99
C GLY A 129 -6.92 -0.84 24.43
N PHE A 130 -6.81 0.49 24.44
CA PHE A 130 -5.55 1.16 24.10
C PHE A 130 -4.55 1.08 25.27
N GLU A 131 -5.01 0.82 26.49
CA GLU A 131 -4.18 0.54 27.68
C GLU A 131 -3.23 -0.64 27.46
N ASP A 132 -3.63 -1.63 26.64
CA ASP A 132 -2.88 -2.85 26.36
C ASP A 132 -1.45 -2.58 25.90
N VAL A 133 -1.24 -1.53 25.10
CA VAL A 133 0.10 -1.19 24.60
C VAL A 133 1.04 -0.77 25.73
N PHE A 134 0.51 -0.07 26.73
CA PHE A 134 1.24 0.39 27.92
C PHE A 134 1.42 -0.73 28.95
N GLU A 135 0.54 -1.74 28.92
CA GLU A 135 0.65 -2.96 29.72
C GLU A 135 1.59 -4.01 29.11
N GLY A 136 2.16 -3.72 27.93
CA GLY A 136 3.17 -4.56 27.28
C GLY A 136 2.60 -5.63 26.34
N VAL A 137 1.33 -5.54 25.95
CA VAL A 137 0.76 -6.40 24.93
C VAL A 137 1.44 -6.12 23.59
N ARG A 138 1.88 -7.18 22.91
CA ARG A 138 2.54 -7.14 21.61
C ARG A 138 1.96 -8.21 20.69
N ILE A 139 2.12 -7.99 19.39
CA ILE A 139 1.73 -8.92 18.32
C ILE A 139 3.01 -9.44 17.65
N GLU A 140 3.01 -10.72 17.27
CA GLU A 140 4.09 -11.36 16.51
C GLU A 140 4.21 -10.78 15.09
N ASP A 141 5.33 -11.04 14.42
CA ASP A 141 5.59 -10.52 13.07
C ASP A 141 4.48 -10.91 12.09
N ASN A 142 3.84 -9.88 11.51
CA ASN A 142 2.94 -9.98 10.36
C ASN A 142 3.29 -8.98 9.24
N TRP A 143 4.50 -8.42 9.29
CA TRP A 143 4.96 -7.34 8.42
C TRP A 143 6.08 -7.76 7.47
N SER A 144 6.70 -8.93 7.68
CA SER A 144 7.78 -9.40 6.82
C SER A 144 7.31 -9.70 5.38
N GLY A 145 6.16 -10.36 5.23
CA GLY A 145 5.59 -10.72 3.92
C GLY A 145 6.53 -11.58 3.05
N THR A 146 7.40 -12.36 3.69
CA THR A 146 8.44 -13.18 3.04
C THR A 146 8.01 -14.61 2.74
N GLU A 147 6.79 -14.99 3.12
CA GLU A 147 6.26 -16.32 2.84
C GLU A 147 5.89 -16.48 1.36
N ILE A 148 6.06 -17.70 0.84
CA ILE A 148 5.63 -18.04 -0.52
C ILE A 148 4.15 -18.39 -0.49
N ILE A 149 3.32 -17.57 -1.14
CA ILE A 149 1.86 -17.75 -1.12
C ILE A 149 1.49 -19.07 -1.81
N GLY A 150 0.80 -19.96 -1.09
CA GLY A 150 0.44 -21.27 -1.62
C GLY A 150 1.61 -22.27 -1.74
N GLY A 151 2.77 -21.95 -1.16
CA GLY A 151 3.96 -22.81 -1.16
C GLY A 151 4.75 -22.78 -2.46
N GLU A 152 5.81 -23.59 -2.54
CA GLU A 152 6.64 -23.73 -3.74
C GLU A 152 5.82 -24.18 -4.96
N GLY A 153 6.09 -23.59 -6.13
CA GLY A 153 5.38 -23.93 -7.36
C GLY A 153 5.73 -23.00 -8.51
N ILE A 154 4.94 -23.05 -9.58
CA ILE A 154 5.08 -22.15 -10.73
C ILE A 154 4.26 -20.89 -10.43
N PRO A 155 4.85 -19.67 -10.51
CA PRO A 155 4.11 -18.42 -10.32
C PRO A 155 2.81 -18.35 -11.13
N GLU A 156 1.72 -17.95 -10.48
CA GLU A 156 0.38 -17.91 -11.08
C GLU A 156 -0.34 -16.61 -10.74
N ILE A 157 -1.14 -16.12 -11.69
CA ILE A 157 -2.06 -14.99 -11.51
C ILE A 157 -3.50 -15.52 -11.62
N LEU A 158 -4.34 -15.19 -10.66
CA LEU A 158 -5.79 -15.41 -10.72
C LEU A 158 -6.51 -14.06 -10.68
N LEU A 159 -7.30 -13.75 -11.72
CA LEU A 159 -8.21 -12.62 -11.67
C LEU A 159 -9.48 -13.04 -10.93
N THR A 160 -9.76 -12.40 -9.81
CA THR A 160 -10.94 -12.67 -8.97
C THR A 160 -12.11 -11.81 -9.39
N TYR A 161 -11.85 -10.64 -9.99
CA TYR A 161 -12.87 -9.78 -10.59
C TYR A 161 -12.29 -8.96 -11.73
N ILE A 162 -12.96 -9.01 -12.88
CA ILE A 162 -12.67 -8.18 -14.05
C ILE A 162 -13.81 -7.17 -14.19
N PRO A 163 -13.56 -5.86 -14.06
CA PRO A 163 -14.61 -4.86 -14.19
C PRO A 163 -15.14 -4.81 -15.64
N PRO A 164 -16.47 -4.81 -15.84
CA PRO A 164 -17.05 -4.78 -17.18
C PRO A 164 -16.68 -3.49 -17.92
N VAL A 165 -16.74 -3.49 -19.25
CA VAL A 165 -16.53 -2.27 -20.04
C VAL A 165 -17.53 -1.19 -19.62
N GLY A 166 -17.06 0.05 -19.46
CA GLY A 166 -17.86 1.17 -18.94
C GLY A 166 -17.84 1.33 -17.42
N SER A 167 -17.31 0.36 -16.66
CA SER A 167 -17.16 0.45 -15.21
C SER A 167 -15.86 1.15 -14.81
N GLU A 168 -15.92 1.88 -13.70
CA GLU A 168 -14.79 2.49 -12.98
C GLU A 168 -14.28 1.61 -11.82
N ASN A 169 -14.82 0.40 -11.66
CA ASN A 169 -14.40 -0.51 -10.60
C ASN A 169 -12.95 -0.98 -10.81
N PHE A 170 -12.29 -1.30 -9.71
CA PHE A 170 -10.93 -1.83 -9.71
C PHE A 170 -10.88 -3.23 -10.32
N LEU A 171 -9.74 -3.54 -10.95
CA LEU A 171 -9.36 -4.91 -11.29
C LEU A 171 -8.86 -5.59 -10.02
N LEU A 172 -9.38 -6.78 -9.71
CA LEU A 172 -8.98 -7.54 -8.52
C LEU A 172 -8.37 -8.89 -8.93
N GLY A 173 -7.35 -9.30 -8.20
CA GLY A 173 -6.76 -10.61 -8.37
C GLY A 173 -6.00 -11.10 -7.16
N SER A 174 -5.43 -12.28 -7.31
CA SER A 174 -4.48 -12.87 -6.39
C SER A 174 -3.34 -13.54 -7.15
N VAL A 175 -2.27 -13.85 -6.42
CA VAL A 175 -1.13 -14.60 -6.93
C VAL A 175 -0.87 -15.83 -6.09
N ARG A 176 -0.14 -16.79 -6.67
CA ARG A 176 0.41 -17.95 -5.97
C ARG A 176 1.85 -18.20 -6.39
N HIS A 177 2.54 -18.97 -5.56
CA HIS A 177 3.90 -19.46 -5.76
C HIS A 177 4.93 -18.33 -5.91
N VAL A 178 4.68 -17.21 -5.22
CA VAL A 178 5.54 -16.03 -5.20
C VAL A 178 5.58 -15.45 -3.79
N VAL A 179 6.67 -14.74 -3.50
CA VAL A 179 6.83 -13.98 -2.26
C VAL A 179 6.31 -12.56 -2.47
N PRO A 180 5.27 -12.09 -1.75
CA PRO A 180 4.70 -10.75 -1.94
C PRO A 180 5.74 -9.64 -1.78
N ARG A 181 6.62 -9.77 -0.78
CA ARG A 181 7.66 -8.76 -0.49
C ARG A 181 8.52 -8.43 -1.71
N TYR A 182 8.89 -9.43 -2.49
CA TYR A 182 9.86 -9.29 -3.58
C TYR A 182 9.22 -9.14 -4.96
N ASN A 183 7.90 -9.07 -5.04
CA ASN A 183 7.19 -9.03 -6.31
C ASN A 183 6.13 -7.93 -6.33
N ARG A 184 5.76 -7.51 -7.53
CA ARG A 184 4.72 -6.51 -7.79
C ARG A 184 3.86 -6.95 -8.97
N ILE A 185 2.68 -6.36 -9.07
CA ILE A 185 1.82 -6.53 -10.24
C ILE A 185 1.96 -5.31 -11.15
N ALA A 186 2.34 -5.54 -12.40
CA ALA A 186 2.27 -4.55 -13.47
C ALA A 186 1.03 -4.80 -14.32
N THR A 187 0.21 -3.77 -14.50
CA THR A 187 -1.05 -3.87 -15.24
C THR A 187 -1.03 -2.93 -16.44
N PHE A 188 -1.60 -3.38 -17.55
CA PHE A 188 -1.74 -2.61 -18.78
C PHE A 188 -3.16 -2.75 -19.32
N ILE A 189 -3.66 -1.68 -19.94
CA ILE A 189 -4.93 -1.72 -20.66
C ILE A 189 -4.72 -1.37 -22.13
N PHE A 190 -5.51 -1.96 -23.02
CA PHE A 190 -5.54 -1.60 -24.43
C PHE A 190 -6.73 -0.70 -24.72
N ASN A 191 -6.45 0.56 -25.06
CA ASN A 191 -7.45 1.58 -25.32
C ASN A 191 -7.04 2.47 -26.51
N GLY A 192 -8.01 2.84 -27.35
CA GLY A 192 -7.77 3.74 -28.49
C GLY A 192 -6.75 3.24 -29.52
N GLY A 193 -6.49 1.92 -29.58
CA GLY A 193 -5.53 1.32 -30.49
C GLY A 193 -4.12 1.09 -29.92
N GLY A 194 -3.90 1.34 -28.62
CA GLY A 194 -2.61 1.13 -27.98
C GLY A 194 -2.67 0.75 -26.51
N TRP A 195 -1.52 0.34 -25.97
CA TRP A 195 -1.34 -0.05 -24.57
C TRP A 195 -0.96 1.12 -23.67
N TRP A 196 -1.42 1.07 -22.41
CA TRP A 196 -1.18 2.09 -21.38
C TRP A 196 -0.92 1.43 -20.03
N ASN A 197 0.06 1.93 -19.27
CA ASN A 197 0.33 1.44 -17.90
C ASN A 197 -0.82 1.76 -16.95
N LYS A 198 -1.01 0.90 -15.94
CA LYS A 198 -1.87 1.12 -14.79
C LYS A 198 -1.19 0.76 -13.47
N PRO A 199 -1.54 1.43 -12.35
CA PRO A 199 -2.53 2.51 -12.26
C PRO A 199 -2.12 3.79 -12.97
N THR A 200 -0.87 4.23 -12.82
CA THR A 200 -0.42 5.48 -13.43
C THR A 200 0.93 5.35 -14.11
N TRP A 201 1.27 6.39 -14.87
CA TRP A 201 2.61 6.54 -15.43
C TRP A 201 3.68 6.66 -14.34
N ASP A 202 3.44 7.31 -13.21
CA ASP A 202 4.49 7.46 -12.19
C ASP A 202 4.60 6.21 -11.31
N THR A 203 3.47 5.54 -11.05
CA THR A 203 3.37 4.33 -10.23
C THR A 203 2.73 3.20 -11.06
N PRO A 204 3.52 2.47 -11.89
CA PRO A 204 3.00 1.48 -12.86
C PRO A 204 2.80 0.09 -12.28
N THR A 205 2.96 -0.06 -10.98
CA THR A 205 2.85 -1.34 -10.29
C THR A 205 2.09 -1.18 -9.00
N VAL A 206 1.36 -2.22 -8.61
CA VAL A 206 0.69 -2.30 -7.32
C VAL A 206 1.36 -3.34 -6.41
N LEU A 207 1.15 -3.18 -5.10
CA LEU A 207 1.62 -4.12 -4.10
C LEU A 207 0.84 -5.43 -4.17
N ILE A 208 1.53 -6.52 -3.84
CA ILE A 208 0.90 -7.79 -3.50
C ILE A 208 0.83 -7.84 -1.97
N MET A 209 -0.36 -8.10 -1.44
CA MET A 209 -0.58 -8.23 0.00
C MET A 209 -0.05 -9.57 0.53
N PRO A 210 0.20 -9.71 1.84
CA PRO A 210 0.68 -10.95 2.45
C PRO A 210 -0.20 -12.19 2.25
N ASP A 211 -1.47 -12.06 1.84
CA ASP A 211 -2.35 -13.18 1.45
C ASP A 211 -2.33 -13.47 -0.07
N GLY A 212 -1.49 -12.76 -0.82
CA GLY A 212 -1.37 -12.82 -2.27
C GLY A 212 -2.40 -11.98 -3.03
N THR A 213 -3.32 -11.29 -2.35
CA THR A 213 -4.29 -10.42 -3.04
C THR A 213 -3.65 -9.14 -3.55
N TRP A 214 -4.28 -8.56 -4.56
CA TRP A 214 -3.91 -7.26 -5.12
C TRP A 214 -5.11 -6.61 -5.80
N SER A 215 -5.10 -5.28 -5.84
CA SER A 215 -6.10 -4.47 -6.54
C SER A 215 -5.40 -3.42 -7.40
N CYS A 216 -5.97 -3.11 -8.56
CA CYS A 216 -5.43 -2.12 -9.47
C CYS A 216 -6.56 -1.24 -10.00
N ASP A 217 -6.46 0.06 -9.77
CA ASP A 217 -7.25 1.04 -10.52
C ASP A 217 -6.78 1.00 -11.98
N ILE A 218 -7.68 0.62 -12.88
CA ILE A 218 -7.41 0.58 -14.32
C ILE A 218 -8.07 1.75 -15.06
N VAL A 219 -8.80 2.62 -14.36
CA VAL A 219 -9.56 3.75 -14.90
C VAL A 219 -9.08 5.06 -14.26
N THR A 220 -7.85 5.45 -14.60
CA THR A 220 -7.26 6.71 -14.13
C THR A 220 -7.49 7.89 -15.08
N HIS A 221 -8.08 7.64 -16.25
CA HIS A 221 -8.49 8.63 -17.22
C HIS A 221 -9.91 8.29 -17.73
N PRO A 222 -10.81 9.27 -17.98
CA PRO A 222 -12.20 8.99 -18.34
C PRO A 222 -12.40 8.05 -19.54
N ASN A 223 -11.45 8.04 -20.48
CA ASN A 223 -11.53 7.17 -21.65
C ASN A 223 -11.20 5.70 -21.35
N ASP A 224 -10.56 5.38 -20.23
CA ASP A 224 -10.10 4.03 -19.88
C ASP A 224 -11.25 3.06 -19.61
N VAL A 225 -12.42 3.58 -19.26
CA VAL A 225 -13.65 2.78 -19.13
C VAL A 225 -13.94 1.98 -20.41
N ASN A 226 -13.48 2.45 -21.57
CA ASN A 226 -13.69 1.82 -22.88
C ASN A 226 -12.61 0.79 -23.25
N ALA A 227 -11.56 0.63 -22.43
CA ALA A 227 -10.51 -0.34 -22.72
C ALA A 227 -11.09 -1.75 -22.73
N ALA A 228 -10.77 -2.53 -23.76
CA ALA A 228 -11.37 -3.85 -23.99
C ALA A 228 -10.43 -5.01 -23.67
N LYS A 229 -9.13 -4.75 -23.46
CA LYS A 229 -8.13 -5.76 -23.10
C LYS A 229 -7.31 -5.30 -21.91
N ILE A 230 -6.91 -6.26 -21.10
CA ILE A 230 -6.04 -6.08 -19.95
C ILE A 230 -4.89 -7.10 -20.08
N ALA A 231 -3.68 -6.66 -19.75
CA ALA A 231 -2.54 -7.54 -19.53
C ALA A 231 -2.00 -7.32 -18.11
N VAL A 232 -1.66 -8.41 -17.42
CA VAL A 232 -1.17 -8.40 -16.04
C VAL A 232 0.08 -9.25 -15.96
N PHE A 233 1.10 -8.76 -15.25
CA PHE A 233 2.39 -9.40 -15.11
C PHE A 233 2.81 -9.40 -13.64
N ILE A 234 3.39 -10.52 -13.17
CA ILE A 234 4.16 -10.55 -11.93
C ILE A 234 5.60 -10.19 -12.27
N LEU A 235 6.10 -9.11 -11.70
CA LEU A 235 7.48 -8.66 -11.86
C LEU A 235 8.22 -8.66 -10.52
N PRO A 236 9.52 -8.96 -10.49
CA PRO A 236 10.37 -8.63 -9.34
C PRO A 236 10.27 -7.15 -8.98
N GLN A 237 10.29 -6.81 -7.69
CA GLN A 237 10.00 -5.45 -7.21
C GLN A 237 11.00 -4.38 -7.66
N ASP A 238 12.20 -4.78 -8.04
CA ASP A 238 13.29 -3.93 -8.53
C ASP A 238 13.21 -3.66 -10.04
N ILE A 239 12.32 -4.35 -10.74
CA ILE A 239 12.08 -4.15 -12.17
C ILE A 239 11.02 -3.06 -12.37
N VAL A 240 11.41 -2.01 -13.08
CA VAL A 240 10.47 -1.00 -13.57
C VAL A 240 9.91 -1.46 -14.92
N PRO A 241 8.59 -1.71 -15.05
CA PRO A 241 8.01 -2.11 -16.33
C PRO A 241 8.20 -1.01 -17.40
N PRO A 242 8.33 -1.39 -18.69
CA PRO A 242 8.34 -0.44 -19.79
C PRO A 242 7.15 0.51 -19.73
N ARG A 243 7.40 1.77 -20.08
CA ARG A 243 6.37 2.80 -20.14
C ARG A 243 5.67 2.75 -21.50
N MET A 244 4.35 2.78 -21.46
CA MET A 244 3.47 2.66 -22.60
C MET A 244 2.60 3.90 -22.72
N SER A 245 2.60 4.50 -23.90
CA SER A 245 1.87 5.73 -24.24
C SER A 245 1.06 5.55 -25.53
N GLY A 246 0.47 4.37 -25.72
CA GLY A 246 -0.38 4.05 -26.87
C GLY A 246 0.30 3.24 -27.98
N GLU A 247 1.40 2.55 -27.67
CA GLU A 247 2.03 1.63 -28.62
C GLU A 247 1.12 0.43 -28.91
N SER A 248 1.15 -0.08 -30.13
CA SER A 248 0.23 -1.13 -30.60
C SER A 248 0.54 -2.53 -30.03
N VAL A 249 1.72 -2.74 -29.46
CA VAL A 249 2.19 -4.03 -28.94
C VAL A 249 2.90 -3.85 -27.61
N LEU A 250 2.77 -4.82 -26.71
CA LEU A 250 3.57 -4.87 -25.48
C LEU A 250 5.01 -5.30 -25.82
N PRO A 251 6.04 -4.71 -25.18
CA PRO A 251 7.44 -5.07 -25.44
C PRO A 251 7.75 -6.52 -25.04
N GLN A 252 8.53 -7.23 -25.86
CA GLN A 252 8.94 -8.62 -25.56
C GLN A 252 9.70 -8.75 -24.24
N GLU A 253 10.44 -7.71 -23.85
CA GLU A 253 11.16 -7.64 -22.58
C GLU A 253 10.24 -7.84 -21.37
N LEU A 254 9.00 -7.33 -21.43
CA LEU A 254 8.04 -7.48 -20.33
C LEU A 254 7.71 -8.95 -20.05
N TYR A 255 7.51 -9.75 -21.11
CA TYR A 255 7.27 -11.19 -20.99
C TYR A 255 8.51 -11.92 -20.47
N ASN A 256 9.70 -11.52 -20.91
CA ASN A 256 10.96 -12.15 -20.50
C ASN A 256 11.32 -11.88 -19.02
N LEU A 257 10.96 -10.70 -18.50
CA LEU A 257 11.22 -10.31 -17.12
C LEU A 257 10.15 -10.81 -16.15
N SER A 258 8.97 -11.22 -16.65
CA SER A 258 7.86 -11.64 -15.81
C SER A 258 8.01 -13.06 -15.29
N LEU A 259 7.60 -13.27 -14.04
CA LEU A 259 7.49 -14.59 -13.44
C LEU A 259 6.23 -15.32 -13.95
N ALA A 260 5.16 -14.57 -14.18
CA ALA A 260 3.92 -15.02 -14.78
C ALA A 260 3.21 -13.84 -15.44
N TYR A 261 2.35 -14.13 -16.42
CA TYR A 261 1.53 -13.13 -17.06
C TYR A 261 0.18 -13.70 -17.52
N LEU A 262 -0.78 -12.81 -17.70
CA LEU A 262 -2.12 -13.12 -18.18
C LEU A 262 -2.63 -11.98 -19.06
N GLU A 263 -3.28 -12.32 -20.17
CA GLU A 263 -4.03 -11.37 -20.99
C GLU A 263 -5.50 -11.77 -21.02
N VAL A 264 -6.40 -10.80 -20.85
CA VAL A 264 -7.84 -11.04 -20.81
C VAL A 264 -8.61 -9.93 -21.51
N SER A 265 -9.78 -10.28 -22.04
CA SER A 265 -10.73 -9.30 -22.59
C SER A 265 -11.74 -8.88 -21.52
N ARG A 266 -12.06 -7.59 -21.47
CA ARG A 266 -13.22 -7.10 -20.73
C ARG A 266 -14.48 -7.34 -21.56
N THR A 267 -15.55 -7.75 -20.90
CA THR A 267 -16.88 -7.93 -21.50
C THR A 267 -17.85 -6.86 -21.01
#